data_AF-A0A918T1X8-F1
#
_entry.id   AF-A0A918T1X8-F1
#
_cell.length_a   1.000
_cell.length_b   1.000
_cell.length_c   1.000
_cell.angle_alpha   90.00
_cell.angle_beta   90.00
_cell.angle_gamma   90.00
#
_symmetry.space_group_name_H-M   'P 1'
#
loop_
_entity.id
_entity.type
_entity.pdbx_description
1 polymer ?
#
loop_
_entity_poly.entity_id
_entity_poly.type
_entity_poly.pdbx_seq_one_letter_code
_entity_poly.pdbx_strand_id
1 'polypeptide(L)'
;MIRALTASLLLLPALAFASDPPAPAPSEAPQAVAVDKDAEKLICRSEKKIGSNRPERVCRTKAELERARSHSDSQMRHPQNGG
;
A
#
# COMPACT_ATOMS: atom_id res chain seq x y z
N MET A 1 0.87 7.48 56.23
CA MET A 1 1.27 6.26 56.95
C MET A 1 0.49 5.10 56.32
N ILE A 2 1.01 4.49 55.24
CA ILE A 2 1.89 3.32 55.17
C ILE A 2 1.26 2.03 55.75
N ARG A 3 1.00 1.09 54.82
CA ARG A 3 1.02 -0.40 54.89
C ARG A 3 -0.19 -1.19 55.40
N ALA A 4 -0.81 -1.94 54.48
CA ALA A 4 -0.77 -3.42 54.37
C ALA A 4 -1.60 -3.80 53.13
N LEU A 5 -1.10 -4.32 51.99
CA LEU A 5 -0.39 -5.59 51.78
C LEU A 5 -1.09 -6.78 52.44
N THR A 6 -2.18 -7.24 51.81
CA THR A 6 -2.74 -8.60 51.91
C THR A 6 -3.05 -9.02 50.46
N ALA A 7 -2.15 -9.77 49.83
CA ALA A 7 -2.07 -11.23 49.84
C ALA A 7 -3.21 -11.86 49.02
N SER A 8 -2.83 -12.21 47.78
CA SER A 8 -3.31 -13.29 46.92
C SER A 8 -4.50 -14.13 47.40
N LEU A 9 -5.55 -14.21 46.58
CA LEU A 9 -6.49 -15.35 46.38
C LEU A 9 -7.51 -14.85 45.32
N LEU A 10 -7.81 -15.44 44.16
CA LEU A 10 -7.74 -16.80 43.65
C LEU A 10 -7.55 -16.71 42.11
N LEU A 11 -6.46 -17.25 41.58
CA LEU A 11 -6.34 -17.53 40.15
C LEU A 11 -7.09 -18.83 39.86
N LEU A 12 -8.12 -18.78 39.01
CA LEU A 12 -8.88 -19.95 38.57
C LEU A 12 -8.01 -20.91 37.72
N PRO A 13 -8.18 -22.24 37.88
CA PRO A 13 -7.43 -23.24 37.12
C PRO A 13 -8.08 -23.58 35.77
N ALA A 14 -7.20 -23.75 34.78
CA ALA A 14 -7.19 -24.73 33.69
C ALA A 14 -8.51 -25.13 32.98
N LEU A 15 -8.64 -24.70 31.72
CA LEU A 15 -9.16 -25.53 30.63
C LEU A 15 -8.18 -25.41 29.44
N ALA A 16 -7.22 -26.34 29.41
CA ALA A 16 -6.39 -26.55 28.23
C ALA A 16 -7.22 -27.35 27.21
N PHE A 17 -7.84 -26.67 26.25
CA PHE A 17 -8.33 -27.32 25.04
C PHE A 17 -7.13 -27.61 24.14
N ALA A 18 -6.71 -28.88 24.10
CA ALA A 18 -5.83 -29.38 23.05
C ALA A 18 -6.67 -29.52 21.77
N SER A 19 -6.85 -28.40 21.07
CA SER A 19 -7.39 -28.39 19.71
C SER A 19 -6.28 -28.85 18.78
N ASP A 20 -6.38 -30.07 18.27
CA ASP A 20 -5.53 -30.57 17.19
C ASP A 20 -5.72 -29.64 15.98
N PRO A 21 -4.70 -28.86 15.56
CA PRO A 21 -4.87 -27.99 14.41
C PRO A 21 -5.01 -28.87 13.17
N PRO A 22 -6.06 -28.72 12.35
CA PRO A 22 -6.18 -29.47 11.11
C PRO A 22 -4.93 -29.20 10.27
N ALA A 23 -4.30 -30.29 9.81
CA ALA A 23 -3.13 -30.22 8.94
C ALA A 23 -3.39 -29.22 7.80
N PRO A 24 -2.46 -28.30 7.51
CA PRO A 24 -2.64 -27.35 6.43
C PRO A 24 -2.77 -28.15 5.13
N ALA A 25 -3.93 -28.04 4.49
CA ALA A 25 -4.14 -28.52 3.14
C ALA A 25 -3.05 -27.92 2.23
N PRO A 26 -2.60 -28.64 1.19
CA PRO A 26 -1.64 -28.10 0.24
C PRO A 26 -2.20 -26.79 -0.34
N SER A 27 -1.63 -25.68 0.12
CA SER A 27 -1.93 -24.35 -0.36
C SER A 27 -1.64 -24.35 -1.85
N GLU A 28 -2.70 -24.25 -2.64
CA GLU A 28 -2.61 -23.99 -4.06
C GLU A 28 -1.63 -22.82 -4.24
N ALA A 29 -0.54 -23.08 -4.96
CA ALA A 29 0.50 -22.09 -5.17
C ALA A 29 -0.17 -20.83 -5.76
N PRO A 30 0.11 -19.63 -5.23
CA PRO A 30 -0.44 -18.42 -5.81
C PRO A 30 0.02 -18.41 -7.27
N GLN A 31 -0.92 -18.52 -8.19
CA GLN A 31 -0.64 -18.30 -9.60
C GLN A 31 -0.07 -16.90 -9.70
N ALA A 32 1.24 -16.81 -9.91
CA ALA A 32 1.94 -15.56 -10.09
C ALA A 32 1.34 -14.91 -11.33
N VAL A 33 0.38 -14.02 -11.11
CA VAL A 33 -0.08 -13.09 -12.13
C VAL A 33 1.17 -12.43 -12.68
N ALA A 34 1.43 -12.61 -13.97
CA ALA A 34 2.58 -12.02 -14.63
C ALA A 34 2.42 -10.51 -14.55
N VAL A 35 2.97 -9.90 -13.50
CA VAL A 35 3.03 -8.47 -13.35
C VAL A 35 3.94 -7.98 -14.47
N ASP A 36 3.38 -7.14 -15.35
CA ASP A 36 4.13 -6.49 -16.39
C ASP A 36 5.24 -5.64 -15.73
N LYS A 37 6.45 -6.20 -15.67
CA LYS A 37 7.60 -5.59 -15.00
C LYS A 37 7.96 -4.23 -15.61
N ASP A 38 7.59 -3.99 -16.87
CA ASP A 38 7.82 -2.69 -17.50
C ASP A 38 6.89 -1.61 -16.95
N ALA A 39 5.70 -1.98 -16.45
CA ALA A 39 4.75 -1.03 -15.84
C ALA A 39 5.28 -0.44 -14.53
N GLU A 40 6.05 -1.24 -13.76
CA GLU A 40 6.67 -0.86 -12.49
C GLU A 40 7.97 -0.06 -12.66
N LYS A 41 8.51 0.00 -13.88
CA LYS A 41 9.76 0.71 -14.15
C LYS A 41 9.65 2.18 -13.75
N LEU A 42 10.53 2.60 -12.83
CA LEU A 42 10.67 3.98 -12.40
C LEU A 42 11.37 4.83 -13.48
N ILE A 43 10.77 5.97 -13.81
CA ILE A 43 11.28 6.96 -14.74
C ILE A 43 11.42 8.27 -13.98
N CYS A 44 12.65 8.75 -13.84
CA CYS A 44 12.95 10.03 -13.18
C CYS A 44 13.26 11.11 -14.20
N ARG A 45 12.70 12.30 -14.02
CA ARG A 45 12.95 13.49 -14.83
C ARG A 45 13.24 14.69 -13.93
N SER A 46 13.98 15.65 -14.47
CA SER A 46 14.22 16.94 -13.82
C SER A 46 13.15 17.91 -14.28
N GLU A 47 12.25 18.30 -13.38
CA GLU A 47 11.11 19.17 -13.69
C GLU A 47 11.23 20.50 -12.96
N LYS A 48 10.88 21.59 -13.65
CA LYS A 48 10.82 22.93 -13.06
C LYS A 48 9.39 23.18 -12.59
N LYS A 49 9.20 23.31 -11.27
CA LYS A 49 7.90 23.64 -10.70
C LYS A 49 7.51 25.08 -11.05
N ILE A 50 6.23 25.31 -11.34
CA ILE A 50 5.69 26.66 -11.56
C ILE A 50 5.96 27.51 -10.32
N GLY A 51 6.53 28.71 -10.53
CA GLY A 51 6.90 29.62 -9.44
C GLY A 51 8.24 29.32 -8.74
N SER A 52 8.98 28.28 -9.15
CA SER A 52 10.33 27.99 -8.65
C SER A 52 11.34 28.04 -9.79
N ASN A 53 12.54 28.59 -9.53
CA ASN A 53 13.67 28.48 -10.47
C ASN A 53 14.55 27.24 -10.20
N ARG A 54 14.27 26.51 -9.12
CA ARG A 54 15.03 25.32 -8.78
C ARG A 54 14.38 24.09 -9.42
N PRO A 55 15.12 23.32 -10.24
CA PRO A 55 14.62 22.06 -10.76
C PRO A 55 14.59 20.99 -9.67
N GLU A 56 13.54 20.16 -9.68
CA GLU A 56 13.33 19.05 -8.76
C GLU A 56 13.33 17.73 -9.53
N ARG A 57 13.88 16.67 -8.92
CA ARG A 57 13.83 15.33 -9.52
C ARG A 57 12.50 14.67 -9.16
N VAL A 58 11.67 14.46 -10.17
CA VAL A 58 10.38 13.78 -10.03
C VAL A 58 10.51 12.39 -10.65
N CYS A 59 10.19 11.36 -9.88
CA CYS A 59 10.19 9.97 -10.33
C CYS A 59 8.76 9.45 -10.34
N ARG A 60 8.35 8.84 -11.45
CA ARG A 60 7.02 8.26 -11.67
C ARG A 60 7.20 6.85 -12.25
N THR A 61 6.25 5.95 -12.03
CA THR A 61 6.27 4.67 -12.74
C THR A 61 5.79 4.85 -14.19
N LYS A 62 6.16 3.93 -15.08
CA LYS A 62 5.68 3.94 -16.47
C LYS A 62 4.15 3.91 -16.53
N ALA A 63 3.52 3.09 -15.70
CA ALA A 63 2.05 3.01 -15.60
C ALA A 63 1.42 4.34 -15.16
N GLU A 64 2.01 5.03 -14.20
CA GLU A 64 1.50 6.31 -13.74
C GLU A 64 1.60 7.39 -14.82
N LEU A 65 2.72 7.39 -15.57
CA LEU A 65 2.93 8.34 -16.65
C LEU A 65 1.92 8.15 -17.79
N GLU A 66 1.62 6.90 -18.14
CA GLU A 66 0.63 6.57 -19.19
C GLU A 66 -0.79 6.96 -18.78
N ARG A 67 -1.14 6.75 -17.49
CA ARG A 67 -2.41 7.22 -16.93
C ARG A 67 -2.53 8.74 -16.99
N ALA A 68 -1.46 9.46 -16.66
CA ALA A 68 -1.45 10.92 -16.72
C ALA A 68 -1.61 11.45 -18.16
N ARG A 69 -0.97 10.79 -19.14
CA ARG A 69 -1.11 11.13 -20.57
C ARG A 69 -2.54 10.95 -21.06
N SER A 70 -3.10 9.75 -20.87
CA SER A 70 -4.47 9.43 -21.29
C SER A 70 -5.51 10.37 -20.66
N HIS A 71 -5.35 10.74 -19.39
CA HIS A 71 -6.21 11.74 -18.73
C HIS A 71 -6.04 13.15 -19.31
N SER A 72 -4.83 13.52 -19.75
CA SER A 72 -4.58 14.81 -20.39
C SER A 72 -5.18 14.86 -21.79
N ASP A 73 -5.03 13.77 -22.55
CA ASP A 73 -5.58 13.63 -23.91
C ASP A 73 -7.12 13.65 -23.91
N SER A 74 -7.76 12.99 -22.94
CA SER A 74 -9.22 12.98 -22.83
C SER A 74 -9.78 14.36 -22.50
N GLN A 75 -9.10 15.14 -21.65
CA GLN A 75 -9.47 16.52 -21.33
C GLN A 75 -9.31 17.46 -22.53
N MET A 76 -8.28 17.28 -23.36
CA MET A 76 -8.12 18.11 -24.57
C MET A 76 -9.12 17.76 -25.67
N ARG A 77 -9.55 16.50 -25.77
CA ARG A 77 -10.55 16.04 -26.75
C ARG A 77 -11.97 16.47 -26.42
N HIS A 78 -12.25 16.80 -25.17
CA HIS A 78 -13.53 17.38 -24.74
C HIS A 78 -13.33 18.87 -24.48
N PRO A 79 -13.44 19.75 -25.51
CA PRO A 79 -13.47 21.18 -25.23
C PRO A 79 -14.63 21.43 -24.27
N GLN A 80 -14.31 21.83 -23.05
CA GLN A 80 -15.30 22.36 -22.12
C GLN A 80 -15.81 23.66 -22.74
N ASN A 81 -16.85 23.57 -23.58
CA ASN A 81 -17.62 24.72 -24.01
C ASN A 81 -18.33 25.26 -22.76
N GLY A 82 -17.73 26.24 -22.12
CA GLY A 82 -18.26 26.90 -20.94
C GLY A 82 -18.02 28.40 -20.99
N GLY A 83 -19.06 29.15 -21.40
CA GLY A 83 -19.28 30.57 -21.08
C GLY A 83 -18.76 31.58 -22.10
#